data_AF-A0A846TW64-F1
#
_entry.id   AF-A0A846TW64-F1
#
_cell.length_a   1.000
_cell.length_b   1.000
_cell.length_c   1.000
_cell.angle_alpha   90.00
_cell.angle_beta   90.00
_cell.angle_gamma   90.00
#
_symmetry.space_group_name_H-M   'P 1'
#
loop_
_entity.id
_entity.type
_entity.pdbx_description
1 polymer ?
#
loop_
_entity_poly.entity_id
_entity_poly.type
_entity_poly.pdbx_seq_one_letter_code
_entity_poly.pdbx_strand_id
1 'polypeptide(L)' 'MFGDALGMAVGLPWGEITDEYGTDPCLVADARTDSVVFPLTMLSKRAERGERLDPVSIRNLFDDVGTDALRLSRQS' A
#
# COMPACT_ATOMS: atom_id res chain seq x y z
N MET A 1 11.22 2.66 1.95
CA MET A 1 11.78 1.54 1.17
C MET A 1 10.72 0.54 0.70
N PHE A 2 9.95 -0.13 1.57
CA PHE A 2 8.92 -1.09 1.12
C PHE A 2 7.86 -0.44 0.23
N GLY A 3 7.24 0.64 0.71
CA GLY A 3 6.24 1.40 -0.07
C GLY A 3 6.80 1.92 -1.39
N ASP A 4 8.05 2.40 -1.40
CA ASP A 4 8.71 2.88 -2.63
C ASP A 4 8.93 1.74 -3.62
N ALA A 5 9.42 0.60 -3.16
CA ALA A 5 9.61 -0.58 -4.01
C ALA A 5 8.29 -1.05 -4.60
N LEU A 6 7.21 -1.02 -3.82
CA LEU A 6 5.88 -1.39 -4.27
C LEU A 6 5.37 -0.40 -5.32
N GLY A 7 5.39 0.90 -5.02
CA GLY A 7 4.96 1.96 -5.93
C GLY A 7 5.70 1.91 -7.27
N MET A 8 7.01 1.70 -7.25
CA MET A 8 7.81 1.50 -8.47
C MET A 8 7.42 0.23 -9.23
N ALA A 9 7.16 -0.89 -8.54
CA ALA A 9 6.82 -2.15 -9.19
C ALA A 9 5.45 -2.13 -9.86
N VAL A 10 4.48 -1.42 -9.29
CA VAL A 10 3.11 -1.31 -9.85
C VAL A 10 2.86 -0.02 -10.63
N GLY A 11 3.84 0.89 -10.69
CA GLY A 11 3.73 2.17 -11.39
C GLY A 11 2.74 3.15 -10.76
N LEU A 12 2.53 3.06 -9.45
CA LEU A 12 1.60 3.95 -8.73
C LEU A 12 2.36 5.11 -8.06
N PRO A 13 1.86 6.35 -8.20
CA PRO A 13 2.48 7.51 -7.55
C PRO A 13 2.14 7.56 -6.06
N TRP A 14 3.04 8.16 -5.28
CA TRP A 14 2.74 8.56 -3.91
C TRP A 14 1.77 9.74 -3.87
N GLY A 15 0.93 9.75 -2.85
CA GLY A 15 0.08 10.84 -2.43
C GLY A 15 -0.08 10.83 -0.90
N GLU A 16 -0.92 11.71 -0.39
CA GLU A 16 -1.22 11.85 1.03
C GLU A 16 -2.73 11.98 1.20
N ILE A 17 -3.28 11.35 2.25
CA ILE A 17 -4.67 11.53 2.66
C ILE A 17 -4.66 12.19 4.03
N THR A 18 -5.46 13.25 4.17
CA THR A 18 -5.65 13.97 5.43
C THR A 18 -7.08 13.79 5.90
N ASP A 19 -7.25 13.36 7.15
CA ASP A 19 -8.52 13.28 7.85
C ASP A 19 -8.45 13.99 9.21
N GLU A 20 -9.46 13.78 10.05
CA GLU A 20 -9.56 14.36 11.39
C GLU A 20 -8.51 13.83 12.39
N TYR A 21 -7.83 12.72 12.08
CA TYR A 21 -6.82 12.08 12.92
C TYR A 21 -5.38 12.34 12.45
N GLY A 22 -5.18 12.84 11.22
CA GLY A 22 -3.87 13.26 10.73
C GLY A 22 -3.71 13.14 9.21
N THR A 23 -2.46 13.11 8.77
CA THR A 23 -2.09 12.93 7.35
C THR A 23 -1.26 11.67 7.20
N ASP A 24 -1.72 10.74 6.37
CA ASP A 24 -1.04 9.48 6.08
C ASP A 24 -0.60 9.39 4.61
N PRO A 25 0.64 8.93 4.33
CA PRO A 25 1.11 8.71 2.97
C PRO A 25 0.50 7.42 2.38
N CYS A 26 0.11 7.49 1.10
CA CYS A 26 -0.50 6.38 0.37
C CYS A 26 0.00 6.31 -1.07
N LEU A 27 -0.16 5.14 -1.71
CA LEU A 27 -0.04 5.00 -3.16
C LEU A 27 -1.42 5.21 -3.79
N VAL A 28 -1.51 6.07 -4.80
CA VAL A 28 -2.77 6.37 -5.50
C VAL A 28 -2.99 5.32 -6.59
N ALA A 29 -3.93 4.40 -6.38
CA ALA A 29 -4.28 3.36 -7.35
C ALA A 29 -5.20 3.90 -8.44
N ASP A 30 -6.15 4.76 -8.07
CA ASP A 30 -6.96 5.51 -9.00
C ASP A 30 -7.44 6.83 -8.38
N ALA A 31 -7.07 7.94 -9.02
CA ALA A 31 -7.42 9.29 -8.59
C ALA A 31 -8.89 9.67 -8.88
N ARG A 32 -9.60 8.92 -9.74
CA ARG A 32 -11.02 9.22 -10.04
C ARG A 32 -11.97 8.66 -9.00
N THR A 33 -11.57 7.58 -8.33
CA THR A 33 -12.38 6.87 -7.33
C THR A 33 -11.83 7.00 -5.91
N ASP A 34 -10.78 7.81 -5.72
CA ASP A 34 -10.01 7.91 -4.46
C ASP A 34 -9.53 6.54 -3.94
N SER A 35 -9.28 5.60 -4.86
CA SER A 35 -8.75 4.28 -4.51
C SER A 35 -7.26 4.40 -4.20
N VAL A 36 -6.90 4.04 -2.97
CA VAL A 36 -5.53 4.18 -2.45
C VAL A 36 -5.06 2.92 -1.73
N VAL A 37 -3.74 2.79 -1.60
CA VAL A 37 -3.08 1.71 -0.86
C VAL A 37 -2.18 2.33 0.21
N PHE A 38 -2.28 1.86 1.45
CA PHE A 38 -1.48 2.34 2.58
C PHE A 38 -0.40 1.32 2.98
N PRO A 39 0.72 1.19 2.23
CA PRO A 39 1.69 0.13 2.45
C PRO A 39 2.36 0.20 3.83
N LEU A 40 2.55 1.41 4.38
CA LEU A 40 3.15 1.59 5.70
C LEU A 40 2.19 1.18 6.82
N THR A 41 0.92 1.61 6.72
CA THR A 41 -0.14 1.25 7.68
C THR A 41 -0.39 -0.25 7.68
N MET A 42 -0.41 -0.89 6.51
CA MET A 42 -0.55 -2.36 6.41
C MET A 42 0.57 -3.09 7.17
N LEU A 43 1.82 -2.65 7.01
CA LEU A 43 2.96 -3.20 7.76
C LEU A 43 2.86 -2.93 9.27
N SER A 44 2.49 -1.70 9.67
CA SER A 44 2.33 -1.34 11.08
C SER A 44 1.27 -2.21 11.76
N LYS A 45 0.10 -2.38 11.13
CA LYS A 45 -0.99 -3.20 11.68
C LYS A 45 -0.61 -4.65 11.87
N ARG A 46 0.24 -5.19 11.00
CA ARG A 46 0.79 -6.55 11.14
C ARG A 46 1.76 -6.64 12.31
N ALA A 47 2.66 -5.65 12.46
CA ALA A 47 3.57 -5.57 13.60
C ALA A 47 2.80 -5.50 14.92
N GLU A 48 1.78 -4.64 14.99
CA GLU A 48 0.90 -4.45 16.16
C GLU A 48 0.18 -5.76 16.56
N ARG A 49 -0.18 -6.60 15.58
CA ARG A 49 -0.82 -7.90 15.80
C ARG A 49 0.16 -9.01 16.18
N GLY A 50 1.47 -8.73 16.22
CA GLY A 50 2.50 -9.74 16.43
C GLY A 50 2.65 -10.71 15.25
N GLU A 51 2.20 -10.32 14.05
CA GLU A 51 2.39 -11.13 12.84
C GLU A 51 3.87 -11.18 12.46
N ARG A 52 4.25 -12.25 11.75
CA ARG A 52 5.63 -12.47 11.35
C ARG A 52 6.02 -11.49 10.24
N LEU A 53 7.09 -10.73 10.46
CA LEU A 53 7.67 -9.76 9.51
C LEU A 53 9.06 -10.20 9.03
N ASP A 54 9.21 -11.48 8.73
CA ASP A 54 10.43 -12.00 8.10
C ASP A 54 10.42 -11.74 6.57
N PRO A 55 11.56 -11.92 5.88
CA PRO A 55 11.66 -11.63 4.44
C PRO A 55 10.64 -12.35 3.56
N VAL A 56 10.25 -13.60 3.90
CA VAL A 56 9.27 -14.36 3.12
C VAL A 56 7.88 -13.78 3.30
N SER A 57 7.49 -13.46 4.54
CA SER A 57 6.21 -12.81 4.83
C SER A 57 6.08 -11.45 4.14
N ILE A 58 7.16 -10.64 4.17
CA ILE A 58 7.18 -9.34 3.49
C ILE A 58 7.10 -9.50 1.97
N ARG A 59 7.75 -10.51 1.38
CA ARG A 59 7.63 -10.79 -0.05
C ARG A 59 6.21 -11.21 -0.43
N ASN A 60 5.58 -12.08 0.34
CA ASN A 60 4.20 -12.49 0.05
C ASN A 60 3.24 -11.30 0.12
N LEU A 61 3.38 -10.44 1.15
CA LEU A 61 2.62 -9.21 1.27
C LEU A 61 2.81 -8.29 0.05
N PHE A 62 4.05 -8.18 -0.44
CA PHE A 62 4.36 -7.38 -1.62
C PHE A 62 3.60 -7.88 -2.85
N ASP A 63 3.61 -9.19 -3.09
CA ASP A 63 2.97 -9.80 -4.26
C ASP A 63 1.44 -9.69 -4.19
N ASP A 64 0.85 -9.92 -3.02
CA ASP A 64 -0.60 -9.82 -2.79
C ASP A 64 -1.08 -8.37 -2.99
N VAL A 65 -0.45 -7.42 -2.30
CA VAL A 65 -0.82 -6.00 -2.39
C VAL A 65 -0.58 -5.47 -3.79
N GLY A 66 0.53 -5.85 -4.45
CA GLY A 66 0.80 -5.44 -5.81
C GLY A 66 -0.27 -5.92 -6.80
N THR A 67 -0.71 -7.17 -6.64
CA THR A 67 -1.80 -7.74 -7.46
C THR A 67 -3.10 -6.98 -7.27
N ASP A 68 -3.48 -6.68 -6.02
CA ASP A 68 -4.72 -5.97 -5.72
C ASP A 68 -4.66 -4.50 -6.14
N ALA A 69 -3.52 -3.83 -5.96
CA ALA A 69 -3.30 -2.46 -6.41
C ALA A 69 -3.47 -2.32 -7.94
N LEU A 70 -2.95 -3.28 -8.71
CA LEU A 70 -3.13 -3.33 -10.17
C LEU A 70 -4.56 -3.66 -10.58
N ARG A 71 -5.32 -4.39 -9.77
CA ARG A 71 -6.75 -4.61 -10.03
C ARG A 71 -7.55 -3.34 -9.81
N LEU A 72 -7.27 -2.60 -8.74
CA LEU A 72 -7.92 -1.32 -8.42
C LEU A 72 -7.67 -0.30 -9.53
N SER A 73 -6.44 -0.19 -10.04
CA SER A 73 -6.11 0.78 -11.10
C SER A 73 -6.75 0.50 -12.46
N ARG A 74 -7.27 -0.71 -12.69
CA ARG A 74 -7.86 -1.14 -13.98
C ARG A 74 -9.38 -1.12 -14.01
N GLN A 75 -10.05 -0.88 -12.88
CA GLN A 75 -11.52 -0.88 -12.79
C GLN A 75 -12.17 0.46 -13.14
N SER A 76 -11.40 1.43 -13.66
CA SER A 76 -11.81 2.83 -13.86
C SER A 76 -11.48 3.40 -15.23
#